data_AF-A0A9E4G2C4-F1
#
_entry.id   AF-A0A9E4G2C4-F1
#
_cell.length_a   1.000
_cell.length_b   1.000
_cell.length_c   1.000
_cell.angle_alpha   90.00
_cell.angle_beta   90.00
_cell.angle_gamma   90.00
#
_symmetry.space_group_name_H-M   'P 1'
#
loop_
_entity.id
_entity.type
_entity.pdbx_description
1 polymer ?
#
loop_
_entity_poly.entity_id
_entity_poly.type
_entity_poly.pdbx_seq_one_letter_code
_entity_poly.pdbx_strand_id
1 'polypeptide(L)'
;MAEAFVSKQHAERHDHNRKTVNRLRRIQGQLSALEDMIIADQGSCEERVLRARTIEKGMSSLINHLFDCYIENTLQGELADDPAAAAADLQKILKLINS
;
A
#
# COMPACT_ATOMS: atom_id res chain seq x y z
N MET A 1 10.79 -5.72 -30.09
CA MET A 1 11.48 -5.41 -28.82
C MET A 1 10.68 -4.45 -27.94
N ALA A 2 10.12 -3.36 -28.49
CA ALA A 2 9.23 -2.45 -27.76
C ALA A 2 7.91 -3.11 -27.26
N GLU A 3 7.28 -3.97 -28.06
CA GLU A 3 6.02 -4.65 -27.67
C GLU A 3 6.18 -5.60 -26.47
N ALA A 4 7.33 -6.28 -26.36
CA ALA A 4 7.63 -7.16 -25.23
C ALA A 4 7.86 -6.39 -23.93
N PHE A 5 8.40 -5.17 -24.01
CA PHE A 5 8.62 -4.28 -22.87
C PHE A 5 7.30 -3.72 -22.34
N VAL A 6 6.43 -3.25 -23.23
CA VAL A 6 5.09 -2.75 -22.89
C VAL A 6 4.22 -3.85 -22.28
N SER A 7 4.24 -5.06 -22.84
CA SER A 7 3.49 -6.21 -22.30
C SER A 7 3.93 -6.60 -20.88
N LYS A 8 5.25 -6.54 -20.60
CA LYS A 8 5.81 -6.82 -19.27
C LYS A 8 5.38 -5.77 -18.23
N GLN A 9 5.44 -4.49 -18.60
CA GLN A 9 5.04 -3.37 -17.73
C GLN A 9 3.54 -3.41 -17.37
N HIS A 10 2.68 -3.83 -18.30
CA HIS A 10 1.25 -4.05 -18.04
C HIS A 10 0.98 -5.24 -17.11
N ALA A 11 1.72 -6.35 -17.27
CA ALA A 11 1.59 -7.52 -16.41
C ALA A 11 2.03 -7.24 -14.97
N GLU A 12 3.11 -6.47 -14.79
CA GLU A 12 3.60 -6.02 -13.49
C GLU A 12 2.55 -5.12 -12.81
N ARG A 13 2.03 -4.09 -13.50
CA ARG A 13 0.95 -3.23 -12.97
C ARG A 13 -0.29 -4.03 -12.54
N HIS A 14 -0.68 -5.04 -13.31
CA HIS A 14 -1.83 -5.89 -12.98
C HIS A 14 -1.58 -6.72 -11.70
N ASP A 15 -0.38 -7.29 -11.53
CA ASP A 15 -0.04 -8.04 -10.31
C ASP A 15 0.06 -7.14 -9.06
N HIS A 16 0.64 -5.94 -9.20
CA HIS A 16 0.65 -4.93 -8.14
C HIS A 16 -0.75 -4.55 -7.70
N ASN A 17 -1.66 -4.26 -8.65
CA ASN A 17 -3.05 -3.92 -8.35
C ASN A 17 -3.77 -5.07 -7.63
N ARG A 18 -3.58 -6.31 -8.09
CA ARG A 18 -4.15 -7.50 -7.44
C ARG A 18 -3.66 -7.65 -5.99
N LYS A 19 -2.35 -7.49 -5.76
CA LYS A 19 -1.76 -7.53 -4.41
C LYS A 19 -2.31 -6.41 -3.52
N THR A 20 -2.44 -5.19 -4.04
CA THR A 20 -3.02 -4.04 -3.33
C THR A 20 -4.47 -4.34 -2.91
N VAL A 21 -5.31 -4.81 -3.84
CA VAL A 21 -6.71 -5.15 -3.55
C VAL A 21 -6.81 -6.26 -2.49
N ASN A 22 -5.96 -7.29 -2.56
CA ASN A 22 -5.95 -8.35 -1.55
C ASN A 22 -5.59 -7.83 -0.15
N ARG A 23 -4.64 -6.88 -0.04
CA ARG A 23 -4.30 -6.23 1.22
C ARG A 23 -5.46 -5.40 1.76
N LEU A 24 -6.12 -4.61 0.91
CA LEU A 24 -7.31 -3.83 1.26
C LEU A 24 -8.43 -4.72 1.81
N ARG A 25 -8.75 -5.81 1.10
CA ARG A 25 -9.78 -6.77 1.55
C ARG A 25 -9.45 -7.40 2.90
N ARG A 26 -8.18 -7.73 3.14
CA ARG A 26 -7.73 -8.24 4.44
C ARG A 26 -7.92 -7.21 5.55
N ILE A 27 -7.53 -5.97 5.33
CA ILE A 27 -7.68 -4.87 6.30
C ILE A 27 -9.16 -4.62 6.61
N GLN A 28 -10.03 -4.63 5.58
CA GLN A 28 -11.48 -4.52 5.74
C GLN A 28 -12.02 -5.64 6.63
N GLY A 29 -11.63 -6.90 6.37
CA GLY A 29 -12.06 -8.02 7.22
C GLY A 29 -11.57 -7.89 8.67
N GLN A 30 -10.36 -7.34 8.89
CA GLN A 30 -9.85 -7.08 10.23
C GLN A 30 -10.61 -5.96 10.95
N LEU A 31 -10.97 -4.90 10.23
CA LEU A 31 -11.80 -3.80 10.75
C LEU A 31 -13.18 -4.30 11.15
N SER A 32 -13.88 -5.01 10.26
CA SER A 32 -15.20 -5.58 10.55
C SER A 32 -15.16 -6.52 11.76
N ALA A 33 -14.14 -7.38 11.86
CA ALA A 33 -14.01 -8.27 13.01
C ALA A 33 -13.74 -7.54 14.34
N LEU A 34 -13.08 -6.37 14.31
CA LEU A 34 -12.89 -5.54 15.50
C LEU A 34 -14.18 -4.81 15.87
N GLU A 35 -14.91 -4.29 14.87
CA GLU A 35 -16.22 -3.66 15.05
C GLU A 35 -17.23 -4.65 15.68
N ASP A 36 -17.36 -5.85 15.12
CA ASP A 36 -18.24 -6.90 15.64
C ASP A 36 -17.92 -7.24 17.09
N MET A 37 -16.63 -7.35 17.42
CA MET A 37 -16.16 -7.59 18.79
C MET A 37 -16.56 -6.48 19.76
N ILE A 38 -16.45 -5.21 19.34
CA ILE A 38 -16.80 -4.06 20.16
C ILE A 38 -18.32 -4.00 20.37
N ILE A 39 -19.10 -4.18 19.29
CA ILE A 39 -20.57 -4.15 19.34
C ILE A 39 -21.12 -5.26 20.22
N ALA A 40 -20.55 -6.46 20.13
CA ALA A 40 -20.97 -7.62 20.92
C ALA A 40 -20.42 -7.61 22.38
N ASP A 41 -19.67 -6.58 22.76
CA ASP A 41 -18.93 -6.47 24.01
C ASP A 41 -18.07 -7.71 24.33
N GLN A 42 -17.42 -8.27 23.30
CA GLN A 42 -16.56 -9.44 23.41
C GLN A 42 -15.09 -9.05 23.57
N GLY A 43 -14.30 -9.99 24.09
CA GLY A 43 -12.87 -9.85 24.30
C GLY A 43 -12.50 -8.86 25.42
N SER A 44 -11.25 -8.92 25.88
CA SER A 44 -10.72 -7.95 26.83
C SER A 44 -10.36 -6.63 26.13
N CYS A 45 -10.23 -5.55 26.89
CA CYS A 45 -9.69 -4.29 26.37
C CYS A 45 -8.30 -4.48 25.73
N GLU A 46 -7.47 -5.34 26.31
CA GLU A 46 -6.17 -5.69 25.76
C GLU A 46 -6.29 -6.37 24.39
N GLU A 47 -7.23 -7.31 24.23
CA GLU A 47 -7.47 -7.97 22.94
C GLU A 47 -7.91 -6.98 21.86
N ARG A 48 -8.77 -6.02 22.21
CA ARG A 48 -9.21 -4.95 21.30
C ARG A 48 -8.02 -4.10 20.84
N VAL A 49 -7.13 -3.73 21.77
CA VAL A 49 -5.89 -3.00 21.45
C VAL A 49 -4.99 -3.83 20.53
N LEU A 50 -4.80 -5.11 20.80
CA LEU A 50 -3.98 -6.00 19.96
C LEU A 50 -4.52 -6.09 18.52
N ARG A 51 -5.84 -6.17 18.36
CA ARG A 51 -6.50 -6.18 17.04
C ARG A 51 -6.33 -4.84 16.33
N ALA A 52 -6.50 -3.72 17.03
CA ALA A 52 -6.25 -2.38 16.48
C ALA A 52 -4.79 -2.23 16.00
N ARG A 53 -3.80 -2.67 16.80
CA ARG A 53 -2.38 -2.68 16.39
C ARG A 53 -2.11 -3.56 15.17
N THR A 54 -2.88 -4.64 15.02
CA THR A 54 -2.75 -5.52 13.84
C THR A 54 -3.27 -4.84 12.57
N ILE A 55 -4.36 -4.07 12.68
CA ILE A 55 -4.88 -3.25 11.58
C ILE A 55 -3.87 -2.17 11.20
N GLU A 56 -3.29 -1.47 12.18
CA GLU A 56 -2.23 -0.46 11.96
C GLU A 56 -1.06 -1.06 11.17
N LYS A 57 -0.55 -2.24 11.57
CA LYS A 57 0.51 -2.95 10.81
C LYS A 57 0.08 -3.30 9.39
N GLY A 58 -1.18 -3.68 9.20
CA GLY A 58 -1.77 -3.92 7.89
C GLY A 58 -1.72 -2.66 7.01
N MET A 59 -2.09 -1.51 7.57
CA MET A 59 -2.04 -0.21 6.90
C MET A 59 -0.61 0.20 6.53
N SER A 60 0.36 0.08 7.45
CA SER A 60 1.77 0.35 7.14
C SER A 60 2.28 -0.54 6.01
N SER A 61 1.91 -1.83 6.01
CA SER A 61 2.29 -2.74 4.93
C SER A 61 1.64 -2.39 3.59
N LEU A 62 0.43 -1.84 3.58
CA LEU A 62 -0.22 -1.32 2.37
C LEU A 62 0.49 -0.07 1.84
N ILE A 63 0.82 0.87 2.72
CA ILE A 63 1.55 2.10 2.35
C ILE A 63 2.89 1.76 1.70
N ASN A 64 3.68 0.87 2.31
CA ASN A 64 4.96 0.45 1.74
C ASN A 64 4.78 -0.20 0.36
N HIS A 65 3.78 -1.09 0.20
CA HIS A 65 3.51 -1.72 -1.10
C HIS A 65 3.15 -0.68 -2.18
N LEU A 66 2.33 0.32 -1.84
CA LEU A 66 1.97 1.40 -2.77
C LEU A 66 3.18 2.29 -3.12
N PHE A 67 4.05 2.54 -2.14
CA PHE A 67 5.30 3.27 -2.36
C PHE A 67 6.21 2.52 -3.33
N ASP A 68 6.44 1.23 -3.10
CA ASP A 68 7.26 0.38 -3.99
C ASP A 68 6.70 0.42 -5.43
N CYS A 69 5.37 0.29 -5.58
CA CYS A 69 4.71 0.40 -6.88
C CYS A 69 4.99 1.75 -7.55
N TYR A 70 4.98 2.85 -6.81
CA TYR A 70 5.24 4.18 -7.33
C TYR A 70 6.70 4.35 -7.79
N ILE A 71 7.66 3.86 -6.99
CA ILE A 71 9.08 3.87 -7.35
C ILE A 71 9.30 3.11 -8.66
N GLU A 72 8.76 1.90 -8.76
CA GLU A 72 8.98 1.00 -9.90
C GLU A 72 8.28 1.46 -11.18
N ASN A 73 7.07 2.02 -11.08
CA ASN A 73 6.23 2.27 -12.25
C ASN A 73 6.25 3.71 -12.78
N THR A 74 6.62 4.68 -11.94
CA THR A 74 6.50 6.11 -12.26
C THR A 74 7.87 6.77 -12.25
N LEU A 75 8.60 6.59 -11.15
CA LEU A 75 9.90 7.25 -10.95
C LEU A 75 10.96 6.80 -11.95
N GLN A 76 10.99 5.51 -12.34
CA GLN A 76 11.97 5.03 -13.34
C GLN A 76 11.82 5.70 -14.71
N GLY A 77 10.59 6.08 -15.10
CA GLY A 77 10.34 6.81 -16.34
C GLY A 77 10.69 8.30 -16.19
N GLU A 78 10.22 8.93 -15.11
CA GLU A 78 10.41 10.37 -14.88
C GLU A 78 11.88 10.73 -14.60
N LEU A 79 12.66 9.84 -13.97
CA LEU A 79 14.11 10.05 -13.77
C LEU A 79 14.89 10.16 -15.09
N ALA A 80 14.40 9.55 -16.17
CA ALA A 80 15.04 9.64 -17.47
C ALA A 80 14.72 10.96 -18.19
N ASP A 81 13.52 11.49 -18.00
CA ASP A 81 13.00 12.66 -18.71
C ASP A 81 13.24 13.98 -17.95
N ASP A 82 12.97 14.02 -16.63
CA ASP A 82 13.18 15.18 -15.77
C ASP A 82 13.57 14.75 -14.33
N PRO A 83 14.89 14.62 -14.06
CA PRO A 83 15.40 14.22 -12.75
C PRO A 83 15.01 15.16 -11.61
N ALA A 84 14.79 16.46 -11.89
CA ALA A 84 14.47 17.44 -10.86
C ALA A 84 13.01 17.31 -10.41
N ALA A 85 12.08 17.12 -11.36
CA ALA A 85 10.68 16.82 -11.07
C ALA A 85 10.54 15.49 -10.31
N ALA A 86 11.22 14.44 -10.76
CA ALA A 86 11.23 13.12 -10.12
C ALA A 86 11.72 13.19 -8.65
N ALA A 87 12.79 13.95 -8.39
CA ALA A 87 13.30 14.15 -7.04
C ALA A 87 12.30 14.93 -6.15
N ALA A 88 11.61 15.93 -6.69
CA ALA A 88 10.60 16.69 -5.96
C ALA A 88 9.39 15.81 -5.60
N ASP A 89 8.94 14.94 -6.49
CA ASP A 89 7.82 14.04 -6.23
C ASP A 89 8.18 12.92 -5.25
N LEU A 90 9.40 12.38 -5.33
CA LEU A 90 9.93 11.48 -4.31
C LEU A 90 9.94 12.13 -2.92
N GLN A 91 10.37 13.39 -2.82
CA GLN A 91 10.33 14.13 -1.55
C GLN A 91 8.91 14.30 -1.00
N LYS A 92 7.92 14.56 -1.86
CA LYS A 92 6.51 14.67 -1.43
C LYS A 92 6.02 13.36 -0.82
N ILE A 93 6.32 12.24 -1.47
CA ILE A 93 5.83 10.93 -1.01
C ILE A 93 6.57 10.46 0.24
N LEU A 94 7.89 10.69 0.34
CA LEU A 94 8.64 10.40 1.57
C LEU A 94 8.13 11.21 2.77
N LYS A 95 7.64 12.45 2.55
CA LYS A 95 6.98 13.23 3.60
C LYS A 95 5.65 12.61 4.05
N LEU A 96 4.88 12.00 3.14
CA LEU A 96 3.62 11.34 3.46
C LEU A 96 3.79 10.01 4.22
N ILE A 97 4.94 9.33 4.04
CA ILE A 97 5.21 8.05 4.71
C ILE A 97 5.73 8.26 6.13
N ASN A 98 6.47 9.35 6.36
CA ASN A 98 7.10 9.66 7.64
C ASN A 98 6.28 10.62 8.52
N SER A 99 5.04 10.94 8.12
CA SER A 99 4.12 11.82 8.84
C SER A 99 3.27 11.10 9.88
#